data_AF-A0A523Q944-F1
#
_entry.id   AF-A0A523Q944-F1
#
_cell.length_a   1.000
_cell.length_b   1.000
_cell.length_c   1.000
_cell.angle_alpha   90.00
_cell.angle_beta   90.00
_cell.angle_gamma   90.00
#
_symmetry.space_group_name_H-M   'P 1'
#
loop_
_entity.id
_entity.type
_entity.pdbx_description
1 polymer ?
#
loop_
_entity_poly.entity_id
_entity_poly.type
_entity_poly.pdbx_seq_one_letter_code
_entity_poly.pdbx_strand_id
1 'polypeptide(L)'
;MSELPAISVYLDGERLATVNTDGFDVISVHVHGTKTDAEFATLEMSGGCYPEIGESTHLIWIDSQTLIHGQLVEIRFEDEGETNPPGKTIDQLFPDEDKEAEPEPSDFNPPAAMFADLRAKPQIRHGFAFQLSSSSGANFVGSTANSDHGFGFSVIWNSQRPSRAGYSLHAYTLDELESRSAMRDYLREYIQYPSSVTLRVED
;
A
#
# COMPACT_ATOMS: atom_id res chain seq x y z
N MET A 1 -29.76 0.57 -11.26
CA MET A 1 -28.49 -0.16 -11.03
C MET A 1 -27.88 0.51 -9.83
N SER A 2 -27.48 -0.23 -8.79
CA SER A 2 -26.69 0.37 -7.73
C SER A 2 -25.30 0.61 -8.29
N GLU A 3 -24.88 1.87 -8.39
CA GLU A 3 -23.47 2.18 -8.67
C GLU A 3 -22.61 1.56 -7.57
N LEU A 4 -21.55 0.86 -7.98
CA LEU A 4 -20.62 0.21 -7.09
C LEU A 4 -19.50 1.20 -6.73
N PRO A 5 -19.04 1.19 -5.47
CA PRO A 5 -18.07 2.16 -5.01
C PRO A 5 -16.74 2.00 -5.74
N ALA A 6 -15.94 3.05 -5.73
CA ALA A 6 -14.63 3.07 -6.35
C ALA A 6 -13.56 3.58 -5.38
N ILE A 7 -12.32 3.16 -5.59
CA ILE A 7 -11.15 3.70 -4.88
C ILE A 7 -10.34 4.53 -5.85
N SER A 8 -10.12 5.80 -5.51
CA SER A 8 -9.29 6.70 -6.28
C SER A 8 -8.07 7.15 -5.50
N VAL A 9 -6.94 7.21 -6.19
CA VAL A 9 -5.66 7.65 -5.62
C VAL A 9 -5.24 8.94 -6.31
N TYR A 10 -4.90 9.93 -5.49
CA TYR A 10 -4.43 11.24 -5.90
C TYR A 10 -3.06 11.51 -5.28
N LEU A 11 -2.20 12.18 -6.04
CA LEU A 11 -0.92 12.71 -5.59
C LEU A 11 -0.89 14.21 -5.84
N ASP A 12 -0.78 15.00 -4.77
CA ASP A 12 -0.84 16.47 -4.82
C ASP A 12 -2.06 17.02 -5.58
N GLY A 13 -3.18 16.29 -5.52
CA GLY A 13 -4.44 16.61 -6.20
C GLY A 13 -4.55 16.12 -7.64
N GLU A 14 -3.50 15.55 -8.23
CA GLU A 14 -3.56 14.86 -9.53
C GLU A 14 -4.03 13.41 -9.33
N ARG A 15 -5.07 13.00 -10.06
CA ARG A 15 -5.58 11.63 -9.98
C ARG A 15 -4.68 10.69 -10.76
N LEU A 16 -4.10 9.71 -10.08
CA LEU A 16 -3.27 8.67 -10.68
C LEU A 16 -4.11 7.50 -11.19
N ALA A 17 -5.06 7.04 -10.39
CA ALA A 17 -5.93 5.91 -10.73
C ALA A 17 -7.29 6.00 -10.03
N THR A 18 -8.31 5.43 -10.68
CA THR A 18 -9.60 5.04 -10.10
C THR A 18 -9.80 3.55 -10.38
N VAL A 19 -10.31 2.80 -9.40
CA VAL A 19 -10.69 1.40 -9.58
C VAL A 19 -12.08 1.18 -9.03
N ASN A 20 -13.01 0.82 -9.91
CA ASN A 20 -14.33 0.35 -9.50
C ASN A 20 -14.20 -1.00 -8.78
N THR A 21 -14.96 -1.18 -7.70
CA THR A 21 -14.92 -2.41 -6.91
C THR A 21 -15.61 -3.61 -7.56
N ASP A 22 -16.34 -3.42 -8.66
CA ASP A 22 -17.05 -4.48 -9.37
C ASP A 22 -16.09 -5.57 -9.86
N GLY A 23 -16.44 -6.82 -9.59
CA GLY A 23 -15.66 -8.00 -9.99
C GLY A 23 -14.37 -8.24 -9.22
N PHE A 24 -14.02 -7.44 -8.20
CA PHE A 24 -12.82 -7.63 -7.39
C PHE A 24 -13.15 -8.17 -5.99
N ASP A 25 -12.24 -9.00 -5.46
CA ASP A 25 -12.28 -9.47 -4.07
C ASP A 25 -11.54 -8.54 -3.12
N VAL A 26 -10.47 -7.92 -3.62
CA VAL A 26 -9.61 -7.01 -2.85
C VAL A 26 -9.02 -5.94 -3.76
N ILE A 27 -8.96 -4.73 -3.24
CA ILE A 27 -8.19 -3.61 -3.80
C ILE A 27 -7.37 -3.02 -2.66
N SER A 28 -6.09 -2.81 -2.89
CA SER A 28 -5.19 -2.21 -1.92
C SER A 28 -4.38 -1.07 -2.50
N VAL A 29 -4.13 -0.09 -1.64
CA VAL A 29 -3.22 1.03 -1.88
C VAL A 29 -2.20 1.03 -0.75
N HIS A 30 -0.92 1.12 -1.09
CA HIS A 30 0.17 1.07 -0.13
C HIS A 30 1.08 2.28 -0.30
N VAL A 31 1.49 2.88 0.81
CA VAL A 31 2.61 3.83 0.85
C VAL A 31 3.62 3.31 1.86
N HIS A 32 4.86 3.11 1.46
CA HIS A 32 5.90 2.62 2.35
C HIS A 32 7.25 3.26 2.07
N GLY A 33 8.14 3.20 3.04
CA GLY A 33 9.51 3.67 2.89
C GLY A 33 10.40 3.08 3.98
N THR A 34 11.68 2.90 3.65
CA THR A 34 12.69 2.44 4.60
C THR A 34 13.80 3.48 4.74
N LYS A 35 14.55 3.41 5.83
CA LYS A 35 15.72 4.27 6.05
C LYS A 35 16.93 3.89 5.18
N THR A 36 16.84 2.81 4.40
CA THR A 36 17.97 2.25 3.63
C THR A 36 17.78 2.32 2.11
N ASP A 37 16.54 2.40 1.62
CA ASP A 37 16.28 2.43 0.17
C ASP A 37 16.60 3.79 -0.44
N ALA A 38 16.99 3.85 -1.71
CA ALA A 38 17.37 5.11 -2.35
C ALA A 38 16.17 6.06 -2.52
N GLU A 39 15.00 5.50 -2.78
CA GLU A 39 13.71 6.17 -2.87
C GLU A 39 13.24 6.63 -1.48
N PHE A 40 12.64 7.82 -1.40
CA PHE A 40 12.14 8.34 -0.13
C PHE A 40 10.97 7.51 0.40
N ALA A 41 9.93 7.36 -0.41
CA ALA A 41 8.83 6.45 -0.19
C ALA A 41 8.23 6.06 -1.55
N THR A 42 7.46 4.98 -1.57
CA THR A 42 6.81 4.44 -2.77
C THR A 42 5.32 4.32 -2.51
N LEU A 43 4.52 4.72 -3.51
CA LEU A 43 3.08 4.53 -3.59
C LEU A 43 2.77 3.43 -4.62
N GLU A 44 1.92 2.49 -4.24
CA GLU A 44 1.50 1.34 -5.05
C GLU A 44 -0.01 1.13 -4.95
N MET A 45 -0.61 0.58 -5.99
CA MET A 45 -2.03 0.22 -6.04
C MET A 45 -2.23 -1.04 -6.87
N SER A 46 -2.81 -2.05 -6.25
CA SER A 46 -3.08 -3.36 -6.87
C SER A 46 -4.35 -3.99 -6.30
N GLY A 47 -4.75 -5.12 -6.89
CA GLY A 47 -5.99 -5.79 -6.52
C GLY A 47 -6.24 -7.01 -7.39
N GLY A 48 -7.33 -7.71 -7.11
CA GLY A 48 -7.58 -8.97 -7.79
C GLY A 48 -8.89 -9.65 -7.43
N CYS A 49 -9.16 -10.72 -8.15
CA CYS A 49 -10.28 -11.63 -7.96
C CYS A 49 -9.71 -13.04 -7.84
N TYR A 50 -10.14 -13.78 -6.82
CA TYR A 50 -9.55 -15.04 -6.38
C TYR A 50 -10.66 -16.07 -6.12
N PRO A 51 -11.37 -16.52 -7.17
CA PRO A 51 -12.47 -17.47 -7.01
C PRO A 51 -11.94 -18.85 -6.59
N GLU A 52 -12.75 -19.60 -5.84
CA GLU A 52 -12.42 -21.00 -5.48
C GLU A 52 -12.25 -21.91 -6.70
N ILE A 53 -12.96 -21.58 -7.79
CA ILE A 53 -12.94 -22.31 -9.06
C ILE A 53 -12.77 -21.29 -10.19
N GLY A 54 -11.71 -21.41 -10.96
CA GLY A 54 -11.40 -20.53 -12.09
C GLY A 54 -10.00 -19.94 -12.00
N GLU A 55 -9.69 -19.03 -12.92
CA GLU A 55 -8.41 -18.31 -12.92
C GLU A 55 -8.48 -17.12 -11.97
N SER A 56 -7.46 -17.00 -11.11
CA SER A 56 -7.26 -15.80 -10.31
C SER A 56 -6.71 -14.68 -11.19
N THR A 57 -7.11 -13.44 -10.90
CA THR A 57 -6.56 -12.25 -11.56
C THR A 57 -5.84 -11.41 -10.54
N HIS A 58 -4.65 -10.93 -10.87
CA HIS A 58 -3.94 -9.90 -10.14
C HIS A 58 -3.61 -8.75 -11.10
N LEU A 59 -4.10 -7.55 -10.76
CA LEU A 59 -3.91 -6.33 -11.55
C LEU A 59 -3.20 -5.27 -10.73
N ILE A 60 -2.35 -4.52 -11.43
CA ILE A 60 -1.55 -3.43 -10.90
C ILE A 60 -1.95 -2.16 -11.66
N TRP A 61 -2.36 -1.13 -10.93
CA TRP A 61 -2.72 0.18 -11.47
C TRP A 61 -1.64 1.23 -11.23
N ILE A 62 -0.96 1.12 -10.09
CA ILE A 62 0.24 1.90 -9.76
C ILE A 62 1.27 0.87 -9.32
N ASP A 63 2.23 0.60 -10.20
CA ASP A 63 3.31 -0.37 -9.94
C ASP A 63 4.30 0.18 -8.91
N SER A 64 4.90 1.33 -9.21
CA SER A 64 5.79 2.02 -8.30
C SER A 64 5.80 3.51 -8.62
N GLN A 65 5.16 4.32 -7.77
CA GLN A 65 5.23 5.78 -7.82
C GLN A 65 6.14 6.27 -6.69
N THR A 66 7.36 6.67 -7.03
CA THR A 66 8.26 7.32 -6.06
C THR A 66 7.66 8.62 -5.57
N LEU A 67 7.62 8.79 -4.26
CA LEU A 67 7.22 10.02 -3.58
C LEU A 67 8.45 10.85 -3.25
N ILE A 68 8.30 12.17 -3.28
CA ILE A 68 9.26 13.11 -2.72
C ILE A 68 8.75 13.69 -1.40
N HIS A 69 9.66 14.31 -0.64
CA HIS A 69 9.34 14.91 0.66
C HIS A 69 8.18 15.91 0.56
N GLY A 70 7.21 15.75 1.47
CA GLY A 70 6.09 16.67 1.62
C GLY A 70 4.96 16.49 0.60
N GLN A 71 5.00 15.49 -0.28
CA GLN A 71 3.85 15.20 -1.14
C GLN A 71 2.66 14.70 -0.34
N LEU A 72 1.46 15.04 -0.82
CA LEU A 72 0.20 14.61 -0.25
C LEU A 72 -0.40 13.48 -1.10
N VAL A 73 -0.47 12.29 -0.51
CA VAL A 73 -1.26 11.18 -1.04
C VAL A 73 -2.68 11.29 -0.50
N GLU A 74 -3.68 11.32 -1.37
CA GLU A 74 -5.09 11.26 -1.00
C GLU A 74 -5.73 10.02 -1.60
N ILE A 75 -6.41 9.24 -0.77
CA ILE A 75 -7.16 8.06 -1.19
C ILE A 75 -8.63 8.33 -0.89
N ARG A 76 -9.45 8.31 -1.93
CA ARG A 76 -10.90 8.51 -1.85
C ARG A 76 -11.60 7.18 -2.01
N PHE A 77 -12.59 6.94 -1.16
CA PHE A 77 -13.57 5.89 -1.32
C PHE A 77 -14.87 6.55 -1.77
N GLU A 78 -15.11 6.45 -3.07
CA GLU A 78 -16.18 7.12 -3.79
C GLU A 78 -17.41 6.21 -3.86
N ASP A 79 -18.59 6.81 -3.94
CA ASP A 79 -19.87 6.10 -4.11
C ASP A 79 -20.02 5.49 -5.51
N GLU A 80 -19.38 6.10 -6.50
CA GLU A 80 -19.28 5.62 -7.87
C GLU A 80 -17.93 5.98 -8.51
N GLY A 81 -17.57 5.33 -9.60
CA GLY A 81 -16.38 5.69 -10.40
C GLY A 81 -16.00 4.62 -11.41
N GLU A 82 -15.53 5.03 -12.59
CA GLU A 82 -15.06 4.11 -13.62
C GLU A 82 -13.57 3.78 -13.42
N THR A 83 -13.20 2.51 -13.62
CA THR A 83 -11.80 2.08 -13.58
C THR A 83 -11.00 2.77 -14.68
N ASN A 84 -9.98 3.54 -14.29
CA ASN A 84 -9.06 4.19 -15.22
C ASN A 84 -7.73 4.53 -14.49
N PRO A 85 -6.56 4.13 -15.02
CA PRO A 85 -6.36 3.33 -16.23
C PRO A 85 -6.87 1.88 -16.09
N PRO A 86 -6.95 1.10 -17.19
CA PRO A 86 -7.06 -0.35 -17.06
C PRO A 86 -5.83 -0.88 -16.33
N GLY A 87 -6.05 -1.77 -15.36
CA GLY A 87 -4.96 -2.42 -14.62
C GLY A 87 -4.15 -3.35 -15.52
N LYS A 88 -2.89 -3.59 -15.16
CA LYS A 88 -1.96 -4.44 -15.90
C LYS A 88 -1.58 -5.67 -15.10
N THR A 89 -1.33 -6.78 -15.78
CA THR A 89 -0.69 -7.95 -15.18
C THR A 89 0.83 -7.75 -15.10
N ILE A 90 1.52 -8.58 -14.30
CA ILE A 90 2.99 -8.59 -14.23
C ILE A 90 3.59 -8.81 -15.62
N ASP A 91 3.09 -9.78 -16.38
CA ASP A 91 3.49 -10.05 -17.77
C ASP A 91 3.42 -8.83 -18.69
N GLN A 92 2.49 -7.92 -18.45
CA GLN A 92 2.33 -6.70 -19.25
C GLN A 92 3.27 -5.58 -18.80
N LEU A 93 3.64 -5.54 -17.52
CA LEU A 93 4.60 -4.58 -16.98
C LEU A 93 6.04 -4.99 -17.29
N PHE A 94 6.33 -6.28 -17.26
CA PHE A 94 7.67 -6.85 -17.40
C PHE A 94 7.69 -7.97 -18.44
N PRO A 95 7.51 -7.65 -19.75
CA PRO A 95 7.39 -8.66 -20.80
C PRO A 95 8.69 -9.42 -21.08
N ASP A 96 9.83 -8.85 -20.69
CA ASP A 96 11.17 -9.38 -20.95
C ASP A 96 11.78 -10.10 -19.73
N GLU A 97 11.06 -10.19 -18.61
CA GLU A 97 11.54 -11.00 -17.48
C GLU A 97 11.45 -12.48 -17.84
N ASP A 98 12.59 -13.18 -17.70
CA ASP A 98 12.66 -14.62 -17.90
C ASP A 98 11.65 -15.25 -16.95
N LYS A 99 10.59 -15.83 -17.52
CA LYS A 99 9.61 -16.65 -16.82
C LYS A 99 10.26 -17.97 -16.42
N GLU A 100 11.31 -17.91 -15.61
CA GLU A 100 11.76 -19.06 -14.85
C GLU A 100 10.53 -19.59 -14.13
N ALA A 101 10.31 -20.91 -14.22
CA ALA A 101 9.13 -21.54 -13.64
C ALA A 101 8.98 -21.02 -12.21
N GLU A 102 7.89 -20.29 -11.95
CA GLU A 102 7.64 -19.75 -10.61
C GLU A 102 7.84 -20.90 -9.64
N PRO A 103 8.80 -20.80 -8.71
CA PRO A 103 9.03 -21.89 -7.78
C PRO A 103 7.70 -22.15 -7.08
N GLU A 104 7.28 -23.42 -7.04
CA GLU A 104 6.09 -23.87 -6.31
C GLU A 104 5.97 -23.08 -5.00
N PRO A 105 4.80 -22.48 -4.70
CA PRO A 105 4.64 -21.57 -3.59
C PRO A 105 5.21 -22.18 -2.31
N SER A 106 6.41 -21.76 -1.98
CA SER A 106 7.11 -22.24 -0.80
C SER A 106 6.83 -21.25 0.31
N ASP A 107 6.69 -21.75 1.54
CA ASP A 107 6.70 -20.90 2.72
C ASP A 107 8.05 -20.17 2.78
N PHE A 108 8.14 -19.02 2.11
CA PHE A 108 9.36 -18.22 2.09
C PHE A 108 9.64 -17.80 3.54
N ASN A 109 10.69 -18.39 4.09
CA ASN A 109 11.22 -17.98 5.36
C ASN A 109 12.52 -17.21 5.07
N PRO A 110 12.51 -15.86 5.15
CA PRO A 110 13.71 -15.08 4.87
C PRO A 110 14.84 -15.58 5.77
N PRO A 111 15.97 -16.03 5.21
CA PRO A 111 17.07 -16.55 6.00
C PRO A 111 17.65 -15.44 6.87
N ALA A 112 18.17 -15.78 8.06
CA ALA A 112 18.81 -14.81 8.96
C ALA A 112 19.92 -13.97 8.27
N ALA A 113 20.57 -14.53 7.24
CA ALA A 113 21.53 -13.83 6.40
C ALA A 113 20.94 -12.60 5.70
N MET A 114 19.67 -12.67 5.23
CA MET A 114 18.99 -11.53 4.60
C MET A 114 18.80 -10.37 5.59
N PHE A 115 18.44 -10.66 6.85
CA PHE A 115 18.34 -9.62 7.88
C PHE A 115 19.71 -9.08 8.30
N ALA A 116 20.75 -9.90 8.30
CA ALA A 116 22.12 -9.43 8.52
C ALA A 116 22.54 -8.44 7.42
N ASP A 117 22.23 -8.74 6.17
CA ASP A 117 22.51 -7.85 5.03
C ASP A 117 21.72 -6.54 5.15
N LEU A 118 20.44 -6.59 5.51
CA LEU A 118 19.62 -5.39 5.76
C LEU A 118 20.17 -4.53 6.90
N ARG A 119 20.65 -5.14 7.99
CA ARG A 119 21.28 -4.43 9.11
C ARG A 119 22.62 -3.80 8.73
N ALA A 120 23.33 -4.36 7.75
CA ALA A 120 24.61 -3.85 7.27
C ALA A 120 24.45 -2.69 6.27
N LYS A 121 23.26 -2.50 5.69
CA LYS A 121 23.00 -1.37 4.78
C LYS A 121 23.14 -0.03 5.53
N PRO A 122 23.85 0.95 4.97
CA PRO A 122 23.88 2.30 5.53
C PRO A 122 22.48 2.88 5.62
N GLN A 123 22.14 3.46 6.77
CA GLN A 123 20.94 4.28 6.89
C GLN A 123 21.20 5.61 6.20
N ILE A 124 20.40 5.90 5.19
CA ILE A 124 20.50 7.15 4.42
C ILE A 124 19.49 8.21 4.89
N ARG A 125 18.57 7.85 5.80
CA ARG A 125 17.59 8.77 6.42
C ARG A 125 17.54 8.60 7.94
N HIS A 126 17.20 9.68 8.62
CA HIS A 126 17.02 9.69 10.08
C HIS A 126 15.66 9.09 10.51
N GLY A 127 14.61 9.36 9.74
CA GLY A 127 13.24 8.98 10.07
C GLY A 127 12.25 9.47 9.03
N PHE A 128 10.98 9.31 9.36
CA PHE A 128 9.85 9.84 8.62
C PHE A 128 8.89 10.51 9.60
N ALA A 129 8.39 11.69 9.24
CA ALA A 129 7.27 12.35 9.90
C ALA A 129 6.00 12.18 9.06
N PHE A 130 4.87 12.05 9.75
CA PHE A 130 3.58 11.77 9.16
C PHE A 130 2.56 12.82 9.58
N GLN A 131 1.75 13.25 8.61
CA GLN A 131 0.47 13.89 8.88
C GLN A 131 -0.60 13.09 8.15
N LEU A 132 -1.52 12.51 8.90
CA LEU A 132 -2.62 11.73 8.38
C LEU A 132 -3.92 12.38 8.84
N SER A 133 -4.86 12.55 7.91
CA SER A 133 -6.22 12.99 8.23
C SER A 133 -7.24 12.17 7.47
N SER A 134 -8.41 11.95 8.05
CA SER A 134 -9.55 11.35 7.36
C SER A 134 -10.75 12.28 7.40
N SER A 135 -11.57 12.24 6.36
CA SER A 135 -12.86 12.92 6.33
C SER A 135 -13.83 12.47 7.43
N SER A 136 -13.58 11.30 8.06
CA SER A 136 -14.32 10.82 9.24
C SER A 136 -13.93 11.54 10.54
N GLY A 137 -12.90 12.40 10.51
CA GLY A 137 -12.44 13.19 11.66
C GLY A 137 -11.18 12.65 12.34
N ALA A 138 -10.68 11.47 11.93
CA ALA A 138 -9.40 10.95 12.42
C ALA A 138 -8.25 11.86 11.98
N ASN A 139 -7.36 12.17 12.91
CA ASN A 139 -6.16 12.97 12.65
C ASN A 139 -5.00 12.38 13.45
N PHE A 140 -3.85 12.22 12.79
CA PHE A 140 -2.64 11.73 13.40
C PHE A 140 -1.44 12.53 12.91
N VAL A 141 -0.59 12.94 13.86
CA VAL A 141 0.71 13.55 13.58
C VAL A 141 1.73 12.80 14.43
N GLY A 142 2.77 12.30 13.81
CA GLY A 142 3.79 11.52 14.50
C GLY A 142 4.99 11.24 13.61
N SER A 143 5.94 10.47 14.12
CA SER A 143 7.14 10.11 13.38
C SER A 143 7.65 8.73 13.76
N THR A 144 8.47 8.15 12.89
CA THR A 144 9.24 6.95 13.21
C THR A 144 10.23 7.24 14.34
N ALA A 145 10.42 6.26 15.23
CA ALA A 145 11.48 6.25 16.21
C ALA A 145 12.84 5.96 15.55
N ASN A 146 13.91 6.29 16.27
CA ASN A 146 15.28 6.02 15.81
C ASN A 146 15.53 4.52 15.55
N SER A 147 14.90 3.64 16.34
CA SER A 147 15.02 2.18 16.21
C SER A 147 14.30 1.60 14.99
N ASP A 148 13.34 2.32 14.42
CA ASP A 148 12.55 1.79 13.32
C ASP A 148 13.40 1.68 12.05
N HIS A 149 13.10 0.67 11.25
CA HIS A 149 13.68 0.50 9.92
C HIS A 149 12.87 1.22 8.84
N GLY A 150 11.55 1.18 8.95
CA GLY A 150 10.66 1.77 7.96
C GLY A 150 9.23 1.90 8.47
N PHE A 151 8.35 2.31 7.57
CA PHE A 151 6.93 2.47 7.83
C PHE A 151 6.09 1.88 6.70
N GLY A 152 4.83 1.65 7.00
CA GLY A 152 3.82 1.26 6.02
C GLY A 152 2.50 1.95 6.33
N PHE A 153 1.88 2.46 5.28
CA PHE A 153 0.51 2.90 5.26
C PHE A 153 -0.25 2.07 4.23
N SER A 154 -1.46 1.64 4.56
CA SER A 154 -2.29 0.86 3.66
C SER A 154 -3.74 1.30 3.73
N VAL A 155 -4.43 1.21 2.59
CA VAL A 155 -5.89 1.22 2.48
C VAL A 155 -6.29 -0.06 1.77
N ILE A 156 -7.17 -0.85 2.38
CA ILE A 156 -7.60 -2.14 1.87
C ILE A 156 -9.12 -2.21 1.89
N TRP A 157 -9.70 -2.38 0.71
CA TRP A 157 -11.10 -2.76 0.55
C TRP A 157 -11.20 -4.25 0.23
N ASN A 158 -12.27 -4.89 0.68
CA ASN A 158 -12.57 -6.27 0.30
C ASN A 158 -14.07 -6.49 0.10
N SER A 159 -14.40 -7.43 -0.80
CA SER A 159 -15.76 -7.77 -1.21
C SER A 159 -16.64 -8.28 -0.05
N GLN A 160 -16.04 -8.83 1.01
CA GLN A 160 -16.76 -9.30 2.20
C GLN A 160 -17.30 -8.14 3.06
N ARG A 161 -16.74 -6.94 2.92
CA ARG A 161 -17.12 -5.74 3.68
C ARG A 161 -17.22 -4.55 2.72
N PRO A 162 -18.12 -4.60 1.71
CA PRO A 162 -18.07 -3.71 0.56
C PRO A 162 -18.37 -2.24 0.91
N SER A 163 -18.99 -1.98 2.06
CA SER A 163 -19.32 -0.63 2.54
C SER A 163 -18.20 0.11 3.25
N ARG A 164 -17.01 -0.49 3.38
CA ARG A 164 -15.86 0.15 4.05
C ARG A 164 -14.52 -0.30 3.49
N ALA A 165 -13.54 0.60 3.54
CA ALA A 165 -12.14 0.27 3.39
C ALA A 165 -11.43 0.45 4.74
N GLY A 166 -10.61 -0.52 5.13
CA GLY A 166 -9.76 -0.40 6.30
C GLY A 166 -8.48 0.33 5.94
N TYR A 167 -8.00 1.20 6.82
CA TYR A 167 -6.70 1.84 6.65
C TYR A 167 -5.86 1.72 7.91
N SER A 168 -4.53 1.69 7.74
CA SER A 168 -3.61 1.63 8.86
C SER A 168 -2.29 2.32 8.55
N LEU A 169 -1.67 2.90 9.57
CA LEU A 169 -0.32 3.45 9.53
C LEU A 169 0.50 2.79 10.64
N HIS A 170 1.65 2.23 10.31
CA HIS A 170 2.53 1.53 11.24
C HIS A 170 4.00 1.82 10.94
N ALA A 171 4.85 1.61 11.95
CA ALA A 171 6.29 1.51 11.79
C ALA A 171 6.79 0.16 12.30
N TYR A 172 7.95 -0.26 11.82
CA TYR A 172 8.53 -1.55 12.19
C TYR A 172 10.04 -1.47 12.31
N THR A 173 10.58 -2.32 13.18
CA THR A 173 12.00 -2.63 13.30
C THR A 173 12.34 -3.89 12.48
N LEU A 174 13.62 -4.10 12.17
CA LEU A 174 14.05 -5.36 11.54
C LEU A 174 13.84 -6.56 12.46
N ASP A 175 13.93 -6.39 13.78
CA ASP A 175 13.71 -7.46 14.76
C ASP A 175 12.24 -7.91 14.77
N GLU A 176 11.30 -6.96 14.66
CA GLU A 176 9.87 -7.25 14.53
C GLU A 176 9.57 -8.00 13.24
N LEU A 177 10.19 -7.56 12.13
CA LEU A 177 10.04 -8.21 10.83
C LEU A 177 10.64 -9.63 10.83
N GLU A 178 11.82 -9.82 11.43
CA GLU A 178 12.49 -11.13 11.55
C GLU A 178 11.72 -12.10 12.44
N SER A 179 11.19 -11.62 13.56
CA SER A 179 10.41 -12.43 14.49
C SER A 179 8.94 -12.60 14.11
N ARG A 180 8.48 -11.94 13.03
CA ARG A 180 7.06 -11.84 12.63
C ARG A 180 6.16 -11.40 13.77
N SER A 181 6.67 -10.51 14.63
CA SER A 181 5.92 -10.00 15.78
C SER A 181 5.08 -8.78 15.39
N ALA A 182 4.24 -8.32 16.32
CA ALA A 182 3.37 -7.19 16.10
C ALA A 182 4.19 -5.92 15.84
N MET A 183 3.92 -5.25 14.73
CA MET A 183 4.48 -3.95 14.38
C MET A 183 3.87 -2.86 15.26
N ARG A 184 4.51 -1.69 15.30
CA ARG A 184 3.96 -0.53 16.02
C ARG A 184 2.90 0.16 15.15
N ASP A 185 1.64 -0.22 15.37
CA ASP A 185 0.48 0.48 14.82
C ASP A 185 0.34 1.87 15.45
N TYR A 186 0.33 2.92 14.62
CA TYR A 186 0.01 4.28 15.04
C TYR A 186 -1.48 4.56 14.97
N LEU A 187 -2.11 4.08 13.90
CA LEU A 187 -3.53 4.27 13.62
C LEU A 187 -4.06 3.08 12.82
N ARG A 188 -5.27 2.64 13.13
CA ARG A 188 -5.99 1.61 12.38
C ARG A 188 -7.48 1.88 12.47
N GLU A 189 -8.09 2.16 11.34
CA GLU A 189 -9.46 2.65 11.26
C GLU A 189 -10.13 2.22 9.95
N TYR A 190 -11.36 2.70 9.72
CA TYR A 190 -12.12 2.44 8.50
C TYR A 190 -12.70 3.74 7.94
N ILE A 191 -12.77 3.84 6.62
CA ILE A 191 -13.55 4.86 5.90
C ILE A 191 -14.76 4.21 5.22
N GLN A 192 -15.85 4.97 5.09
CA GLN A 192 -17.07 4.56 4.38
C GLN A 192 -17.34 5.53 3.23
N TYR A 193 -17.79 5.06 2.07
CA TYR A 193 -18.06 5.97 0.96
C TYR A 193 -19.27 6.89 1.26
N PRO A 194 -19.25 8.15 0.81
CA PRO A 194 -18.10 8.87 0.27
C PRO A 194 -17.18 9.38 1.40
N SER A 195 -15.90 9.03 1.39
CA SER A 195 -14.90 9.52 2.35
C SER A 195 -13.49 9.45 1.80
N SER A 196 -12.54 10.12 2.44
CA SER A 196 -11.14 10.07 2.08
C SER A 196 -10.22 9.94 3.29
N VAL A 197 -9.00 9.49 3.01
CA VAL A 197 -7.86 9.55 3.92
C VAL A 197 -6.70 10.17 3.17
N THR A 198 -5.98 11.08 3.82
CA THR A 198 -4.78 11.71 3.29
C THR A 198 -3.58 11.34 4.14
N LEU A 199 -2.43 11.18 3.49
CA LEU A 199 -1.14 10.98 4.12
C LEU A 199 -0.14 11.94 3.48
N ARG A 200 0.54 12.71 4.33
CA ARG A 200 1.75 13.45 3.98
C ARG A 200 2.93 12.81 4.70
N VAL A 201 4.01 12.57 3.97
CA VAL A 201 5.26 12.01 4.51
C VAL A 201 6.38 13.05 4.34
N GLU A 202 7.08 13.32 5.43
CA GLU A 202 8.20 14.28 5.54
C GLU A 202 9.41 13.57 6.18
N ASP A 203 10.59 14.18 6.12
CA ASP A 203 11.79 13.71 6.84
C ASP A 203 11.72 14.03 8.35
#